data_AF-A0A7V3DE74-F1
#
_entry.id   AF-A0A7V3DE74-F1
#
_cell.length_a   1.000
_cell.length_b   1.000
_cell.length_c   1.000
_cell.angle_alpha   90.00
_cell.angle_beta   90.00
_cell.angle_gamma   90.00
#
_symmetry.space_group_name_H-M   'P 1'
#
loop_
_entity.id
_entity.type
_entity.pdbx_description
1 polymer ?
#
loop_
_entity_poly.entity_id
_entity_poly.type
_entity_poly.pdbx_seq_one_letter_code
_entity_poly.pdbx_strand_id
1 'polypeptide(L)' 'PAEGINSRIQQLIQKACGYRNRERFKRDVLFHLGGLDLYPEFVQ' A
#
# COMPACT_ATOMS: atom_id res chain seq x y z
N PRO A 1 15.25 -6.73 -5.91
CA PRO A 1 14.21 -7.67 -6.38
C PRO A 1 12.86 -6.95 -6.61
N ALA A 2 12.61 -6.50 -7.84
CA ALA A 2 11.38 -5.78 -8.20
C ALA A 2 10.14 -6.71 -8.29
N GLU A 3 10.35 -7.98 -8.62
CA GLU A 3 9.28 -8.97 -8.81
C GLU A 3 8.46 -9.24 -7.54
N GLY A 4 9.12 -9.31 -6.38
CA GLY A 4 8.43 -9.51 -5.10
C GLY A 4 7.51 -8.36 -4.73
N ILE A 5 7.91 -7.11 -5.05
CA ILE A 5 7.08 -5.92 -4.83
C ILE A 5 5.88 -5.94 -5.79
N ASN A 6 6.11 -6.24 -7.07
CA ASN A 6 5.04 -6.33 -8.06
C ASN A 6 4.02 -7.42 -7.70
N SER A 7 4.46 -8.57 -7.20
CA SER A 7 3.57 -9.64 -6.73
C SER A 7 2.70 -9.16 -5.55
N ARG A 8 3.28 -8.45 -4.57
CA ARG A 8 2.53 -7.90 -3.44
C ARG A 8 1.52 -6.83 -3.88
N ILE A 9 1.89 -5.98 -4.84
CA ILE A 9 0.97 -4.99 -5.42
C ILE A 9 -0.21 -5.69 -6.13
N GLN A 10 0.05 -6.73 -6.92
CA GLN A 10 -1.00 -7.52 -7.58
C GLN A 10 -1.94 -8.18 -6.56
N GLN A 11 -1.40 -8.72 -5.46
CA GLN A 11 -2.21 -9.26 -4.37
C GLN A 11 -3.11 -8.21 -3.71
N LEU A 12 -2.63 -6.99 -3.50
CA LEU A 12 -3.45 -5.88 -2.99
C LEU A 12 -4.62 -5.56 -3.92
N ILE A 13 -4.37 -5.51 -5.23
CA ILE A 13 -5.41 -5.29 -6.24
C ILE A 13 -6.45 -6.41 -6.24
N GLN A 14 -6.02 -7.67 -6.17
CA GLN A 14 -6.93 -8.81 -6.10
C GLN A 14 -7.77 -8.80 -4.82
N LYS A 15 -7.16 -8.53 -3.66
CA LYS A 15 -7.85 -8.43 -2.37
C LYS A 15 -8.89 -7.31 -2.33
N ALA A 16 -8.61 -6.19 -2.99
CA ALA A 16 -9.53 -5.06 -3.10
C ALA A 16 -10.64 -5.28 -4.16
N CYS A 17 -10.61 -6.39 -4.92
CA CYS A 17 -11.45 -6.61 -6.09
C CYS A 17 -11.34 -5.47 -7.13
N GLY A 18 -10.13 -4.92 -7.26
CA GLY A 18 -9.85 -3.75 -8.10
C GLY A 18 -10.11 -2.42 -7.40
N TYR A 19 -9.23 -1.44 -7.63
CA TYR A 19 -9.39 -0.09 -7.10
C TYR A 19 -10.15 0.80 -8.09
N ARG A 20 -11.25 1.39 -7.65
CA ARG A 20 -12.00 2.40 -8.43
C ARG A 20 -11.36 3.79 -8.38
N ASN A 21 -10.60 4.07 -7.32
CA ASN A 21 -9.88 5.33 -7.13
C ASN A 21 -8.37 5.08 -7.03
N ARG A 22 -7.60 5.77 -7.87
CA ARG A 22 -6.14 5.71 -7.90
C ARG A 22 -5.47 6.20 -6.61
N GLU A 23 -6.09 7.15 -5.90
CA GLU A 23 -5.62 7.62 -4.59
C GLU A 23 -5.72 6.54 -3.52
N ARG A 24 -6.81 5.74 -3.54
CA ARG A 24 -6.95 4.58 -2.65
C ARG A 24 -5.86 3.55 -2.92
N PHE A 25 -5.59 3.24 -4.19
CA PHE A 25 -4.50 2.35 -4.56
C PHE A 25 -3.14 2.85 -4.04
N LYS A 26 -2.83 4.15 -4.25
CA LYS A 26 -1.58 4.74 -3.77
C LYS A 26 -1.47 4.68 -2.25
N ARG A 27 -2.53 5.01 -1.50
CA ARG A 27 -2.54 4.90 -0.03
C ARG A 27 -2.28 3.46 0.42
N ASP A 28 -2.97 2.49 -0.18
CA ASP A 28 -2.82 1.07 0.19
C ASP A 28 -1.40 0.56 -0.09
N VAL A 29 -0.84 0.90 -1.25
CA VAL A 29 0.54 0.55 -1.60
C VAL A 29 1.52 1.21 -0.64
N LEU A 30 1.37 2.49 -0.32
CA LEU A 30 2.26 3.19 0.62
C LEU A 30 2.12 2.64 2.05
N PHE A 31 0.91 2.28 2.47
CA PHE A 31 0.64 1.68 3.78
C PHE A 31 1.32 0.32 3.93
N HIS A 32 1.21 -0.57 2.93
CA HIS A 32 1.71 -1.95 3.04
C HIS A 32 3.16 -2.13 2.57
N LEU A 33 3.66 -1.24 1.71
CA LEU A 33 4.96 -1.37 1.02
C LEU A 33 5.83 -0.12 1.14
N GLY A 34 5.27 1.04 1.45
CA GLY A 34 5.97 2.33 1.48
C GLY A 34 6.59 2.69 2.83
N GLY A 35 6.44 1.84 3.86
CA GLY A 35 7.01 2.10 5.19
C GLY A 35 6.45 3.35 5.85
N LEU A 36 5.15 3.64 5.64
CA LEU A 36 4.47 4.73 6.33
C LEU A 36 4.47 4.40 7.83
N ASP A 37 5.15 5.22 8.63
CA ASP A 37 5.10 5.11 10.08
C ASP A 37 3.68 5.46 10.53
N LEU A 38 2.94 4.42 10.92
CA LEU A 38 1.53 4.51 11.33
C LEU A 38 1.38 4.70 12.83
N TYR A 39 2.50 4.77 13.55
CA TYR A 39 2.43 5.25 14.92
C TYR A 39 2.17 6.75 14.88
N PRO A 40 1.27 7.27 15.73
CA PRO A 40 1.28 8.70 15.98
C PRO A 40 2.70 9.03 16.45
N GLU A 41 3.43 9.84 15.68
CA GLU A 41 4.56 10.57 16.24
C GLU A 41 3.95 11.34 17.40
N PHE A 42 4.20 10.89 18.63
CA PHE A 42 3.82 11.64 19.81
C PHE A 42 4.60 12.96 19.71
N VAL A 43 3.95 13.98 19.16
CA VAL A 43 4.45 15.34 19.15
C VAL A 43 4.45 15.78 20.62
N GLN A 44 5.62 15.75 21.24
CA GLN A 44 5.88 16.35 22.55
C GLN A 44 5.81 17.87 22.47
#